data_AF-A0A956Y417-F1
#
_entry.id   AF-A0A956Y417-F1
#
_cell.length_a   1.000
_cell.length_b   1.000
_cell.length_c   1.000
_cell.angle_alpha   90.00
_cell.angle_beta   90.00
_cell.angle_gamma   90.00
#
_symmetry.space_group_name_H-M   'P 1'
#
loop_
_entity.id
_entity.type
_entity.pdbx_description
1 polymer ?
#
loop_
_entity_poly.entity_id
_entity_poly.type
_entity_poly.pdbx_seq_one_letter_code
_entity_poly.pdbx_strand_id
1 'polypeptide(L)'
;MLEIGLLALATLATGGLIALARTHWHQRHFHKPTPRQHGLDDGTLIRKSHATIAHAGVYSFGTPAKGGESRGFAQLRLEYGDLILQDARSKQLLYFPMMAIQWVSAITLEPGDISAITLHIEREGRWHLLALRLPQMEMTVLVRVLRQAIHSARINIGNLSYKPIGPLSAYYAHQSLQGETVLDQPVELYLLPHLLVVLKGDRVQAKLDISSVR
;
A
#
# COMPACT_ATOMS: atom_id res chain seq x y z
N MET A 1 7.75 -43.13 6.88
CA MET A 1 7.41 -42.19 7.96
C MET A 1 8.68 -41.45 8.35
N LEU A 2 8.85 -40.25 7.81
CA LEU A 2 10.05 -39.43 7.92
C LEU A 2 9.58 -37.98 8.04
N GLU A 3 9.25 -37.56 9.26
CA GLU A 3 9.01 -36.15 9.61
C GLU A 3 9.89 -35.83 10.81
N ILE A 4 11.04 -35.23 10.55
CA ILE A 4 11.86 -34.55 11.54
C ILE A 4 12.26 -33.20 10.93
N GLY A 5 11.80 -32.13 11.59
CA GLY A 5 12.65 -30.98 11.90
C GLY A 5 12.92 -29.98 10.78
N LEU A 6 11.98 -29.04 10.58
CA LEU A 6 12.30 -27.70 10.05
C LEU A 6 11.83 -26.62 11.05
N LEU A 7 12.42 -26.63 12.24
CA LEU A 7 12.22 -25.66 13.31
C LEU A 7 13.60 -25.24 13.83
N ALA A 8 14.33 -24.43 13.05
CA ALA A 8 15.47 -23.64 13.52
C ALA A 8 16.03 -22.78 12.38
N LEU A 9 15.69 -21.49 12.32
CA LEU A 9 16.63 -20.41 11.97
C LEU A 9 15.91 -19.06 12.07
N ALA A 10 16.14 -18.37 13.19
CA ALA A 10 16.20 -16.90 13.35
C ALA A 10 15.86 -16.44 14.79
N THR A 11 16.38 -17.12 15.81
CA THR A 11 16.51 -16.58 17.15
C THR A 11 17.97 -16.20 17.35
N LEU A 12 18.31 -14.93 17.14
CA LEU A 12 19.45 -14.18 17.70
C LEU A 12 19.57 -12.85 16.91
N ALA A 13 19.04 -11.76 17.48
CA ALA A 13 19.28 -10.32 17.16
C ALA A 13 18.02 -9.43 16.97
N THR A 14 16.79 -9.93 17.14
CA THR A 14 15.58 -9.13 16.82
C THR A 14 15.07 -8.23 17.95
N GLY A 15 15.34 -8.55 19.22
CA GLY A 15 14.80 -7.77 20.35
C GLY A 15 15.30 -6.32 20.44
N GLY A 16 16.59 -6.09 20.15
CA GLY A 16 17.19 -4.73 20.19
C GLY A 16 16.90 -3.89 18.95
N LEU A 17 16.79 -4.52 17.77
CA LEU A 17 16.59 -3.81 16.50
C LEU A 17 15.16 -3.28 16.32
N ILE A 18 14.14 -3.96 16.86
CA ILE A 18 12.74 -3.52 16.75
C ILE A 18 12.48 -2.26 17.62
N ALA A 19 13.10 -2.17 18.80
CA ALA A 19 13.00 -0.99 19.66
C ALA A 19 13.67 0.26 19.05
N LEU A 20 14.80 0.09 18.35
CA LEU A 20 15.52 1.17 17.65
C LEU A 20 14.87 1.55 16.31
N ALA A 21 14.27 0.61 15.59
CA ALA A 21 13.54 0.91 14.35
C ALA A 21 12.28 1.74 14.60
N ARG A 22 11.61 1.54 15.74
CA ARG A 22 10.38 2.26 16.12
C ARG A 22 10.63 3.74 16.41
N THR A 23 11.78 4.10 16.98
CA THR A 23 12.13 5.50 17.28
C THR A 23 12.69 6.23 16.07
N HIS A 24 13.49 5.56 15.22
CA HIS A 24 14.11 6.20 14.06
C HIS A 24 13.15 6.44 12.88
N TRP A 25 12.14 5.59 12.68
CA TRP A 25 11.16 5.77 11.58
C TRP A 25 10.21 6.96 11.81
N HIS A 26 9.80 7.21 13.06
CA HIS A 26 8.87 8.30 13.38
C HIS A 26 9.43 9.69 13.06
N GLN A 27 10.75 9.88 13.04
CA GLN A 27 11.38 11.17 12.81
C GLN A 27 11.58 11.55 11.33
N ARG A 28 11.65 10.58 10.39
CA ARG A 28 12.03 10.89 8.99
C ARG A 28 10.87 11.05 8.00
N HIS A 29 9.66 10.59 8.29
CA HIS A 29 8.62 10.47 7.25
C HIS A 29 7.23 11.06 7.55
N PHE A 30 7.03 11.73 8.69
CA PHE A 30 5.77 12.41 8.98
C PHE A 30 5.99 13.88 9.36
N HIS A 31 6.42 14.68 8.40
CA HIS A 31 5.99 16.08 8.42
C HIS A 31 4.50 16.05 8.07
N LYS A 32 3.63 16.36 9.05
CA LYS A 32 2.22 16.64 8.77
C LYS A 32 2.21 17.69 7.67
N PRO A 33 1.48 17.49 6.56
CA PRO A 33 1.33 18.56 5.58
C PRO A 33 0.72 19.75 6.31
N THR A 34 1.45 20.86 6.36
CA THR A 34 0.95 22.12 6.87
C THR A 34 -0.34 22.42 6.11
N PRO A 35 -1.48 22.66 6.77
CA PRO A 35 -2.70 23.06 6.06
C PRO A 35 -2.36 24.35 5.32
N ARG A 36 -2.31 24.28 3.98
CA ARG A 36 -2.14 25.47 3.14
C ARG A 36 -3.35 26.36 3.38
N GLN A 37 -3.17 27.41 4.18
CA GLN A 37 -4.11 28.51 4.21
C GLN A 37 -4.16 29.09 2.80
N HIS A 38 -5.33 29.00 2.17
CA HIS A 38 -5.62 29.59 0.88
C HIS A 38 -5.54 31.11 1.05
N GLY A 39 -4.44 31.70 0.56
CA GLY A 39 -4.40 33.12 0.28
C GLY A 39 -5.38 33.42 -0.84
N LEU A 40 -6.42 34.20 -0.52
CA LEU A 40 -7.15 34.98 -1.50
C LEU A 40 -6.15 36.00 -2.06
N ASP A 41 -5.67 35.82 -3.29
CA ASP A 41 -5.38 36.94 -4.19
C ASP A 41 -5.08 36.51 -5.64
N ASP A 42 -5.67 37.30 -6.54
CA ASP A 42 -5.40 37.61 -7.95
C ASP A 42 -5.38 36.51 -9.03
N GLY A 43 -6.56 36.36 -9.67
CA GLY A 43 -6.76 36.91 -11.02
C GLY A 43 -6.13 36.20 -12.23
N THR A 44 -5.29 35.19 -12.05
CA THR A 44 -4.84 34.32 -13.15
C THR A 44 -5.30 32.90 -12.88
N LEU A 45 -6.34 32.47 -13.61
CA LEU A 45 -6.81 31.10 -13.66
C LEU A 45 -5.69 30.22 -14.24
N ILE A 46 -4.72 29.85 -13.40
CA ILE A 46 -3.84 28.71 -13.66
C ILE A 46 -4.80 27.55 -13.86
N ARG A 47 -4.95 27.14 -15.13
CA ARG A 47 -5.76 26.01 -15.57
C ARG A 47 -5.32 24.82 -14.75
N LYS A 48 -6.04 24.56 -13.66
CA LYS A 48 -5.82 23.41 -12.78
C LYS A 48 -5.81 22.21 -13.70
N SER A 49 -4.66 21.55 -13.84
CA SER A 49 -4.51 20.46 -14.80
C SER A 49 -5.21 19.23 -14.25
N HIS A 50 -6.52 19.15 -14.50
CA HIS A 50 -7.32 17.95 -14.23
C HIS A 50 -7.01 16.97 -15.37
N ALA A 51 -6.06 16.06 -15.14
CA ALA A 51 -5.79 15.00 -16.10
C ALA A 51 -6.78 13.85 -15.83
N THR A 52 -7.81 13.72 -16.68
CA THR A 52 -8.69 12.54 -16.64
C THR A 52 -7.88 11.33 -17.11
N ILE A 53 -7.89 10.28 -16.30
CA ILE A 53 -7.20 9.01 -16.59
C ILE A 53 -8.16 8.03 -17.25
N ALA A 54 -9.37 7.92 -16.71
CA ALA A 54 -10.42 7.02 -17.19
C ALA A 54 -11.81 7.61 -16.99
N HIS A 55 -12.73 7.29 -17.91
CA HIS A 55 -14.13 7.71 -17.83
C HIS A 55 -15.05 6.64 -17.22
N ALA A 56 -14.58 5.41 -17.07
CA ALA A 56 -15.31 4.37 -16.37
C ALA A 56 -14.34 3.26 -15.94
N GLY A 57 -14.78 2.44 -14.99
CA GLY A 57 -14.06 1.23 -14.62
C GLY A 57 -14.65 0.60 -13.37
N VAL A 58 -13.97 -0.41 -12.86
CA VAL A 58 -14.34 -1.08 -11.62
C VAL A 58 -13.22 -0.89 -10.61
N TYR A 59 -13.58 -0.66 -9.35
CA TYR A 59 -12.64 -0.64 -8.26
C TYR A 59 -13.14 -1.50 -7.10
N SER A 60 -12.21 -1.95 -6.27
CA SER A 60 -12.53 -2.43 -4.93
C SER A 60 -11.58 -1.81 -3.93
N PHE A 61 -12.11 -1.39 -2.78
CA PHE A 61 -11.34 -0.76 -1.71
C PHE A 61 -11.60 -1.49 -0.40
N GLY A 62 -10.55 -2.04 0.20
CA GLY A 62 -10.67 -2.87 1.41
C GLY A 62 -9.35 -3.02 2.14
N THR A 63 -9.24 -4.07 2.95
CA THR A 63 -8.03 -4.44 3.70
C THR A 63 -7.52 -5.79 3.21
N PRO A 64 -6.29 -6.19 3.56
CA PRO A 64 -5.80 -7.52 3.21
C PRO A 64 -6.66 -8.67 3.76
N ALA A 65 -7.21 -8.50 4.97
CA ALA A 65 -8.05 -9.51 5.62
C ALA A 65 -9.49 -9.52 5.08
N LYS A 66 -10.01 -8.35 4.68
CA LYS A 66 -11.37 -8.19 4.18
C LYS A 66 -11.31 -7.41 2.87
N GLY A 67 -11.28 -8.15 1.77
CA GLY A 67 -11.35 -7.58 0.43
C GLY A 67 -12.52 -6.61 0.28
N GLY A 68 -12.34 -5.60 -0.57
CA GLY A 68 -13.38 -4.63 -0.87
C GLY A 68 -14.47 -5.20 -1.77
N GLU A 69 -15.69 -4.68 -1.62
CA GLU A 69 -16.75 -4.90 -2.61
C GLU A 69 -16.34 -4.26 -3.95
N SER A 70 -16.59 -4.96 -5.05
CA SER A 70 -16.35 -4.41 -6.39
C SER A 70 -17.46 -3.44 -6.77
N ARG A 71 -17.08 -2.22 -7.16
CA ARG A 71 -17.99 -1.12 -7.49
C ARG A 71 -17.56 -0.44 -8.78
N GLY A 72 -18.53 0.07 -9.54
CA GLY A 72 -18.25 0.91 -10.69
C GLY A 72 -17.83 2.32 -10.27
N PHE A 73 -16.95 2.94 -11.03
CA PHE A 73 -16.65 4.37 -10.92
C PHE A 73 -16.94 5.08 -12.24
N ALA A 74 -17.33 6.36 -12.17
CA ALA A 74 -17.70 7.19 -13.32
C ALA A 74 -16.57 8.11 -13.79
N GLN A 75 -15.53 8.31 -12.98
CA GLN A 75 -14.32 9.01 -13.40
C GLN A 75 -13.16 8.62 -12.49
N LEU A 76 -11.97 8.47 -13.09
CA LEU A 76 -10.69 8.46 -12.39
C LEU A 76 -9.84 9.59 -12.95
N ARG A 77 -9.34 10.48 -12.09
CA ARG A 77 -8.51 11.61 -12.50
C ARG A 77 -7.36 11.85 -11.53
N LEU A 78 -6.36 12.55 -12.02
CA LEU A 78 -5.25 13.07 -11.21
C LEU A 78 -5.50 14.55 -10.89
N GLU A 79 -5.43 14.89 -9.62
CA GLU A 79 -5.58 16.27 -9.15
C GLU A 79 -4.62 16.51 -7.98
N TYR A 80 -3.72 17.51 -8.08
CA TYR A 80 -2.82 17.94 -6.99
C TYR A 80 -1.96 16.85 -6.31
N GLY A 81 -1.64 15.76 -7.02
CA GLY A 81 -0.88 14.67 -6.42
C GLY A 81 -1.75 13.54 -5.84
N ASP A 82 -3.06 13.64 -5.99
CA ASP A 82 -4.03 12.65 -5.57
C ASP A 82 -4.66 11.94 -6.78
N LEU A 83 -4.89 10.64 -6.64
CA LEU A 83 -5.83 9.92 -7.48
C LEU A 83 -7.23 10.14 -6.91
N ILE A 84 -8.11 10.72 -7.72
CA ILE A 84 -9.50 10.97 -7.36
C ILE A 84 -10.39 10.04 -8.18
N LEU A 85 -11.15 9.22 -7.47
CA LEU A 85 -12.16 8.32 -8.04
C LEU A 85 -13.56 8.83 -7.68
N GLN A 86 -14.44 8.94 -8.66
CA GLN A 86 -15.86 9.23 -8.42
C GLN A 86 -16.68 7.94 -8.51
N ASP A 87 -17.24 7.50 -7.38
CA ASP A 87 -18.11 6.31 -7.35
C ASP A 87 -19.32 6.52 -8.26
N ALA A 88 -19.63 5.53 -9.11
CA ALA A 88 -20.67 5.68 -10.13
C ALA A 88 -22.08 5.75 -9.53
N ARG A 89 -22.31 5.06 -8.39
CA ARG A 89 -23.61 4.92 -7.72
C ARG A 89 -23.85 6.05 -6.74
N SER A 90 -22.92 6.26 -5.81
CA SER A 90 -23.07 7.26 -4.75
C SER A 90 -22.67 8.67 -5.19
N LYS A 91 -21.95 8.80 -6.31
CA LYS A 91 -21.31 10.04 -6.78
C LYS A 91 -20.26 10.61 -5.82
N GLN A 92 -19.92 9.87 -4.77
CA GLN A 92 -18.92 10.28 -3.79
C GLN A 92 -17.53 10.31 -4.43
N LEU A 93 -16.76 11.34 -4.09
CA LEU A 93 -15.34 11.44 -4.45
C LEU A 93 -14.49 10.74 -3.40
N LEU A 94 -13.64 9.82 -3.85
CA LEU A 94 -12.65 9.11 -3.05
C LEU A 94 -11.27 9.62 -3.43
N TYR A 95 -10.52 10.04 -2.42
CA TYR A 95 -9.20 10.64 -2.56
C TYR A 95 -8.13 9.65 -2.09
N PHE A 96 -7.16 9.39 -2.95
CA PHE A 96 -6.01 8.53 -2.67
C PHE A 96 -4.72 9.30 -2.94
N PRO A 97 -4.10 9.86 -1.88
CA PRO A 97 -2.85 10.58 -2.04
C PRO A 97 -1.76 9.68 -2.60
N MET A 98 -1.07 10.09 -3.67
CA MET A 98 -0.04 9.24 -4.28
C MET A 98 1.11 8.96 -3.31
N MET A 99 1.40 9.89 -2.39
CA MET A 99 2.40 9.71 -1.33
C MET A 99 2.03 8.60 -0.32
N ALA A 100 0.75 8.25 -0.21
CA ALA A 100 0.28 7.18 0.67
C ALA A 100 0.50 5.79 0.05
N ILE A 101 0.75 5.70 -1.26
CA ILE A 101 0.98 4.44 -1.97
C ILE A 101 2.37 3.91 -1.59
N GLN A 102 2.38 2.76 -0.92
CA GLN A 102 3.60 2.06 -0.50
C GLN A 102 4.07 1.07 -1.57
N TRP A 103 3.14 0.49 -2.34
CA TRP A 103 3.47 -0.46 -3.40
C TRP A 103 2.41 -0.49 -4.50
N VAL A 104 2.84 -0.73 -5.73
CA VAL A 104 2.00 -0.95 -6.91
C VAL A 104 2.28 -2.35 -7.44
N SER A 105 1.26 -3.21 -7.43
CA SER A 105 1.34 -4.59 -7.96
C SER A 105 1.55 -4.62 -9.48
N ALA A 106 1.91 -5.80 -9.98
CA ALA A 106 1.91 -6.09 -11.40
C ALA A 106 0.52 -5.96 -12.02
N ILE A 107 0.52 -5.56 -13.30
CA ILE A 107 -0.68 -5.52 -14.11
C ILE A 107 -1.00 -6.95 -14.55
N THR A 108 -2.24 -7.36 -14.34
CA THR A 108 -2.77 -8.62 -14.86
C THR A 108 -3.76 -8.33 -15.97
N LEU A 109 -3.65 -9.06 -17.08
CA LEU A 109 -4.62 -9.01 -18.17
C LEU A 109 -5.77 -9.97 -17.85
N GLU A 110 -6.98 -9.44 -17.84
CA GLU A 110 -8.24 -10.17 -17.72
C GLU A 110 -8.89 -10.29 -19.11
N PRO A 111 -9.83 -11.23 -19.33
CA PRO A 111 -10.56 -11.34 -20.59
C PRO A 111 -11.27 -10.04 -20.97
N GLY A 112 -11.33 -9.73 -22.27
CA GLY A 112 -12.04 -8.55 -22.79
C GLY A 112 -11.24 -7.24 -22.75
N ASP A 113 -9.92 -7.31 -22.94
CA ASP A 113 -9.00 -6.15 -22.96
C ASP A 113 -9.04 -5.30 -21.67
N ILE A 114 -9.40 -5.94 -20.55
CA ILE A 114 -9.40 -5.36 -19.23
C ILE A 114 -8.07 -5.67 -18.55
N SER A 115 -7.46 -4.65 -17.98
CA SER A 115 -6.27 -4.77 -17.16
C SER A 115 -6.62 -4.47 -15.71
N ALA A 116 -6.06 -5.24 -14.78
CA ALA A 116 -6.19 -5.00 -13.35
C ALA A 116 -4.86 -4.61 -12.72
N ILE A 117 -4.91 -3.72 -11.73
CA ILE A 117 -3.76 -3.31 -10.92
C ILE A 117 -4.22 -3.10 -9.47
N THR A 118 -3.34 -3.40 -8.51
CA THR A 118 -3.61 -3.17 -7.08
C THR A 118 -2.60 -2.20 -6.49
N LEU A 119 -3.10 -1.16 -5.84
CA LEU A 119 -2.32 -0.19 -5.08
C LEU A 119 -2.43 -0.51 -3.59
N HIS A 120 -1.28 -0.56 -2.92
CA HIS A 120 -1.16 -0.82 -1.50
C HIS A 120 -0.91 0.49 -0.79
N ILE A 121 -1.86 0.90 0.03
CA ILE A 121 -1.97 2.26 0.52
C ILE A 121 -1.92 2.22 2.04
N GLU A 122 -1.03 3.02 2.63
CA GLU A 122 -1.08 3.32 4.06
C GLU A 122 -1.72 4.69 4.25
N ARG A 123 -2.92 4.72 4.84
CA ARG A 123 -3.65 5.97 5.12
C ARG A 123 -4.07 5.98 6.58
N GLU A 124 -3.75 7.08 7.28
CA GLU A 124 -4.16 7.29 8.68
C GLU A 124 -3.71 6.13 9.61
N GLY A 125 -2.53 5.56 9.33
CA GLY A 125 -1.98 4.42 10.07
C GLY A 125 -2.69 3.09 9.82
N ARG A 126 -3.52 3.01 8.76
CA ARG A 126 -4.21 1.80 8.33
C ARG A 126 -3.76 1.36 6.95
N TRP A 127 -3.74 0.06 6.75
CA TRP A 127 -3.34 -0.58 5.51
C TRP A 127 -4.56 -0.93 4.66
N HIS A 128 -4.55 -0.45 3.42
CA HIS A 128 -5.64 -0.60 2.48
C HIS A 128 -5.16 -1.10 1.13
N LEU A 129 -6.05 -1.79 0.43
CA LEU A 129 -5.88 -2.24 -0.93
C LEU A 129 -6.90 -1.53 -1.82
N LEU A 130 -6.42 -0.84 -2.85
CA LEU A 130 -7.24 -0.31 -3.94
C LEU A 130 -6.95 -1.12 -5.19
N ALA A 131 -7.85 -2.00 -5.59
CA ALA A 131 -7.78 -2.67 -6.88
C ALA A 131 -8.56 -1.86 -7.92
N LEU A 132 -7.99 -1.70 -9.11
CA LEU A 132 -8.59 -1.00 -10.24
C LEU A 132 -8.59 -1.93 -11.45
N ARG A 133 -9.71 -1.97 -12.16
CA ARG A 133 -9.91 -2.67 -13.44
C ARG A 133 -10.34 -1.67 -14.49
N LEU A 134 -9.53 -1.55 -15.55
CA LEU A 134 -9.68 -0.55 -16.61
C LEU A 134 -9.45 -1.20 -17.98
N PRO A 135 -10.06 -0.68 -19.05
CA PRO A 135 -9.58 -0.90 -20.41
C PRO A 135 -8.06 -0.69 -20.51
N GLN A 136 -7.38 -1.52 -21.31
CA GLN A 136 -5.91 -1.52 -21.41
C GLN A 136 -5.30 -0.16 -21.79
N MET A 137 -5.97 0.61 -22.66
CA MET A 137 -5.53 1.96 -23.03
C MET A 137 -5.52 2.91 -21.83
N GLU A 138 -6.58 2.91 -21.03
CA GLU A 138 -6.69 3.74 -19.83
C GLU A 138 -5.73 3.27 -18.73
N MET A 139 -5.54 1.96 -18.59
CA MET A 139 -4.52 1.39 -17.70
C MET A 139 -3.12 1.88 -18.07
N THR A 140 -2.80 1.96 -19.37
CA THR A 140 -1.50 2.47 -19.84
C THR A 140 -1.28 3.92 -19.42
N VAL A 141 -2.34 4.75 -19.45
CA VAL A 141 -2.28 6.14 -18.96
C VAL A 141 -2.06 6.17 -17.44
N LEU A 142 -2.82 5.38 -16.68
CA LEU A 142 -2.67 5.28 -15.22
C LEU A 142 -1.23 4.89 -14.85
N VAL A 143 -0.68 3.88 -15.50
CA VAL A 143 0.69 3.39 -15.29
C VAL A 143 1.72 4.48 -15.54
N ARG A 144 1.56 5.27 -16.61
CA ARG A 144 2.46 6.38 -16.91
C ARG A 144 2.43 7.42 -15.79
N VAL A 145 1.24 7.76 -15.29
CA VAL A 145 1.06 8.68 -14.15
C VAL A 145 1.73 8.12 -12.89
N LEU A 146 1.46 6.86 -12.55
CA LEU A 146 2.05 6.21 -11.36
C LEU A 146 3.59 6.19 -11.43
N ARG A 147 4.17 5.89 -12.59
CA ARG A 147 5.63 5.87 -12.79
C ARG A 147 6.29 7.25 -12.65
N GLN A 148 5.56 8.33 -12.87
CA GLN A 148 6.07 9.69 -12.70
C GLN A 148 6.02 10.14 -11.25
N ALA A 149 5.06 9.63 -10.46
CA ALA A 149 4.81 10.11 -9.10
C ALA A 149 5.39 9.19 -8.00
N ILE A 150 5.53 7.90 -8.27
CA ILE A 150 5.94 6.89 -7.29
C ILE A 150 7.35 6.42 -7.62
N HIS A 151 8.19 6.28 -6.59
CA HIS A 151 9.56 5.78 -6.73
C HIS A 151 9.56 4.39 -7.39
N SER A 152 10.47 4.17 -8.34
CA SER A 152 10.53 2.93 -9.15
C SER A 152 10.62 1.65 -8.31
N ALA A 153 11.36 1.68 -7.19
CA ALA A 153 11.46 0.56 -6.25
C ALA A 153 10.13 0.17 -5.58
N ARG A 154 9.07 0.98 -5.70
CA ARG A 154 7.73 0.71 -5.17
C ARG A 154 6.74 0.29 -6.26
N ILE A 155 7.19 0.14 -7.51
CA ILE A 155 6.35 -0.19 -8.65
C ILE A 155 6.80 -1.51 -9.26
N ASN A 156 5.86 -2.46 -9.37
CA ASN A 156 6.13 -3.76 -9.97
C ASN A 156 5.35 -3.97 -11.28
N ILE A 157 5.49 -3.07 -12.24
CA ILE A 157 4.77 -3.19 -13.51
C ILE A 157 5.59 -4.05 -14.47
N GLY A 158 5.19 -5.32 -14.63
CA GLY A 158 5.75 -6.25 -15.61
C GLY A 158 6.48 -7.46 -15.03
N ASN A 159 6.63 -7.56 -13.70
CA ASN A 159 7.27 -8.73 -13.07
C ASN A 159 6.28 -9.47 -12.16
N LEU A 160 5.72 -10.56 -12.69
CA LEU A 160 4.70 -11.37 -12.02
C LEU A 160 5.21 -12.17 -10.81
N SER A 161 6.53 -12.30 -10.66
CA SER A 161 7.14 -13.10 -9.59
C SER A 161 7.05 -12.40 -8.22
N TYR A 162 6.96 -11.07 -8.21
CA TYR A 162 6.88 -10.30 -6.98
C TYR A 162 5.44 -10.00 -6.57
N LYS A 163 4.81 -10.99 -5.95
CA LYS A 163 3.47 -10.85 -5.36
C LYS A 163 3.58 -10.54 -3.87
N PRO A 164 2.79 -9.58 -3.35
CA PRO A 164 2.59 -9.43 -1.92
C PRO A 164 2.17 -10.75 -1.27
N ILE A 165 2.71 -11.06 -0.09
CA ILE A 165 2.35 -12.24 0.70
C ILE A 165 1.70 -11.76 1.99
N GLY A 166 0.49 -12.25 2.26
CA GLY A 166 -0.21 -12.00 3.52
C GLY A 166 -1.67 -11.54 3.34
N PRO A 167 -2.38 -11.29 4.45
CA PRO A 167 -1.84 -11.26 5.82
C PRO A 167 -1.49 -12.69 6.33
N LEU A 168 -0.35 -12.83 7.02
CA LEU A 168 0.08 -14.07 7.66
C LEU A 168 0.04 -13.92 9.18
N SER A 169 -0.61 -14.84 9.90
CA SER A 169 -0.64 -14.82 11.35
C SER A 169 0.76 -15.00 11.95
N ALA A 170 1.11 -14.16 12.92
CA ALA A 170 2.37 -14.21 13.65
C ALA A 170 2.18 -13.74 15.11
N TYR A 171 3.23 -13.86 15.91
CA TYR A 171 3.26 -13.42 17.30
C TYR A 171 4.56 -12.65 17.55
N TYR A 172 4.51 -11.64 18.42
CA TYR A 172 5.75 -11.10 18.97
C TYR A 172 6.36 -12.15 19.90
N ALA A 173 7.65 -12.41 19.72
CA ALA A 173 8.41 -13.28 20.59
C ALA A 173 9.43 -12.44 21.37
N HIS A 174 9.46 -12.60 22.69
CA HIS A 174 10.51 -12.05 23.54
C HIS A 174 11.13 -13.16 24.41
N GLN A 175 12.41 -13.03 24.73
CA GLN A 175 13.07 -13.92 25.69
C GLN A 175 12.96 -13.30 27.08
N SER A 176 12.49 -14.09 28.05
CA SER A 176 12.54 -13.72 29.46
C SER A 176 13.98 -13.70 29.97
N LEU A 177 14.21 -13.13 31.16
CA LEU A 177 15.52 -13.14 31.81
C LEU A 177 16.00 -14.57 32.13
N GLN A 178 15.07 -15.52 32.20
CA GLN A 178 15.30 -16.95 32.41
C GLN A 178 15.56 -17.70 31.09
N GLY A 179 15.53 -17.02 29.94
CA GLY A 179 15.73 -17.61 28.61
C GLY A 179 14.50 -18.27 28.01
N GLU A 180 13.34 -18.18 28.64
CA GLU A 180 12.08 -18.70 28.10
C GLU A 180 11.58 -17.81 26.98
N THR A 181 11.08 -18.40 25.89
CA THR A 181 10.45 -17.63 24.80
C THR A 181 8.98 -17.47 25.10
N VAL A 182 8.55 -16.23 25.29
CA VAL A 182 7.15 -15.88 25.52
C VAL A 182 6.59 -15.28 24.24
N LEU A 183 5.44 -15.79 23.82
CA LEU A 183 4.67 -15.26 22.70
C LEU A 183 3.60 -14.29 23.23
N ASP A 184 3.60 -13.06 22.73
CA ASP A 184 2.65 -12.03 23.14
C ASP A 184 1.36 -12.08 22.30
N GLN A 185 0.77 -10.90 22.06
CA GLN A 185 -0.42 -10.73 21.25
C GLN A 185 -0.21 -11.17 19.79
N PRO A 186 -1.25 -11.76 19.16
CA PRO A 186 -1.23 -12.07 17.74
C PRO A 186 -1.14 -10.78 16.91
N VAL A 187 -0.39 -10.87 15.82
CA VAL A 187 -0.25 -9.86 14.77
C VAL A 187 -0.33 -10.52 13.41
N GLU A 188 -0.45 -9.71 12.37
CA GLU A 188 -0.47 -10.16 10.99
C GLU A 188 0.73 -9.56 10.24
N LEU A 189 1.40 -10.35 9.42
CA LEU A 189 2.51 -9.92 8.59
C LEU A 189 2.05 -9.76 7.15
N TYR A 190 2.34 -8.60 6.56
CA TYR A 190 2.08 -8.29 5.17
C TYR A 190 3.40 -7.95 4.48
N LEU A 191 3.87 -8.87 3.64
CA LEU A 191 5.17 -8.82 3.01
C LEU A 191 5.07 -8.27 1.59
N LEU A 192 5.74 -7.16 1.34
CA LEU A 192 6.02 -6.59 0.03
C LEU A 192 7.50 -6.83 -0.31
N PRO A 193 7.92 -6.74 -1.58
CA PRO A 193 9.31 -7.05 -1.96
C PRO A 193 10.40 -6.22 -1.26
N HIS A 194 10.09 -5.00 -0.84
CA HIS A 194 11.03 -4.11 -0.16
C HIS A 194 10.60 -3.77 1.28
N LEU A 195 9.44 -4.27 1.74
CA LEU A 195 8.82 -3.80 2.96
C LEU A 195 8.06 -4.93 3.65
N LEU A 196 8.37 -5.18 4.92
CA LEU A 196 7.53 -5.98 5.80
C LEU A 196 6.67 -5.05 6.65
N VAL A 197 5.35 -5.23 6.59
CA VAL A 197 4.38 -4.47 7.38
C VAL A 197 3.80 -5.38 8.46
N VAL A 198 3.86 -4.95 9.71
CA VAL A 198 3.24 -5.63 10.85
C VAL A 198 1.90 -4.97 11.13
N LEU A 199 0.84 -5.76 11.13
CA LEU A 199 -0.55 -5.33 11.23
C LEU A 199 -1.22 -5.88 12.50
N LYS A 200 -2.20 -5.15 13.02
CA LYS A 200 -3.18 -5.64 14.00
C LYS A 200 -4.57 -5.32 13.43
N GLY A 201 -5.16 -6.28 12.72
CA GLY A 201 -6.29 -6.03 11.84
C GLY A 201 -5.84 -5.17 10.65
N ASP A 202 -6.45 -4.01 10.46
CA ASP A 202 -6.04 -3.07 9.41
C ASP A 202 -4.98 -2.07 9.87
N ARG A 203 -4.64 -2.02 11.16
CA ARG A 203 -3.74 -1.00 11.72
C ARG A 203 -2.27 -1.38 11.58
N VAL A 204 -1.49 -0.49 11.00
CA VAL A 204 -0.03 -0.62 10.91
C VAL A 204 0.59 -0.41 12.29
N GLN A 205 1.26 -1.45 12.79
CA GLN A 205 2.02 -1.43 14.05
C GLN A 205 3.48 -1.05 13.82
N ALA A 206 4.08 -1.61 12.77
CA ALA A 206 5.46 -1.37 12.40
C ALA A 206 5.67 -1.61 10.91
N LYS A 207 6.74 -1.00 10.39
CA LYS A 207 7.24 -1.22 9.03
C LYS A 207 8.74 -1.47 9.09
N LEU A 208 9.19 -2.53 8.44
CA LEU A 208 10.61 -2.88 8.34
C LEU A 208 11.00 -2.87 6.87
N ASP A 209 11.96 -2.01 6.53
CA ASP A 209 12.61 -2.07 5.23
C ASP A 209 13.44 -3.34 5.17
N ILE A 210 13.12 -4.22 4.21
CA ILE A 210 13.80 -5.50 4.02
C ILE A 210 14.64 -5.54 2.75
N SER A 211 14.82 -4.38 2.08
CA SER A 211 15.65 -4.29 0.88
C SER A 211 17.11 -4.69 1.11
N SER A 212 17.57 -4.64 2.37
CA SER A 212 18.92 -5.05 2.78
C SER A 212 19.05 -6.53 3.17
N VAL A 213 17.95 -7.27 3.28
CA VAL A 213 17.98 -8.69 3.64
C VAL A 213 18.09 -9.50 2.34
N ARG A 214 19.32 -9.89 1.99
CA ARG A 214 19.64 -10.73 0.83
C ARG A 214 20.25 -12.05 1.27
#